data_AF-A0A523PTG1-F1
#
_entry.id   AF-A0A523PTG1-F1
#
_cell.length_a   1.000
_cell.length_b   1.000
_cell.length_c   1.000
_cell.angle_alpha   90.00
_cell.angle_beta   90.00
_cell.angle_gamma   90.00
#
_symmetry.space_group_name_H-M   'P 1'
#
loop_
_entity.id
_entity.type
_entity.pdbx_description
1 polymer ?
#
loop_
_entity_poly.entity_id
_entity_poly.type
_entity_poly.pdbx_seq_one_letter_code
_entity_poly.pdbx_strand_id
1 'polypeptide(L)'
;MAHHSSRTLHGTRMEPEPAPSARRPGALAGRPVPAPVPGTHTSDPGPYSLRDRVATVRGRVRTKGHAAMNPILALPLLLPQSLSADENYEILQSVERITPVVRIVQAVSPSVVFIETENTKRYTSFLGDWYRTNNGSGTGVVIHPDGYIVTNYHVVRNAQKIRVSFEHKPQSYQAELISFVQSEDLALLKIQAGDLDLVAVRMGTSSDLWPGERVIAIGNPYGQTHTVSTGIISGLHRGVSIPDHQLDFQDLIQTDASINFGNSGGPLLNIRGEMIGINTAMNQQAENIGFAIPVDRVREVLTDILFPQARKSWLGFELSPDDRLIVDSIVAGSPAALAGICEGDRIVRLGERAVSSQDEFLHASLELEPHRSVTVGFQRGRRQNQATFDTWDRVDGLLFQRLGMTLREKGYGRNHWLFVDRISDGGPADELGLQAGDLIPAMRPKLGRRPKSWRIHSRTTLAQIVAQLEPGVEIDLDVYRDVNGDARYDEDELYQGTLRVR
;
A
#
# COMPACT_ATOMS: atom_id res chain seq x y z
N MET A 1 10.38 -85.11 -4.89
CA MET A 1 9.52 -85.93 -4.00
C MET A 1 8.64 -84.95 -3.22
N ALA A 2 7.46 -84.56 -3.70
CA ALA A 2 6.18 -85.29 -3.80
C ALA A 2 5.38 -85.32 -2.48
N HIS A 3 4.20 -84.64 -2.51
CA HIS A 3 2.95 -84.83 -1.73
C HIS A 3 2.96 -84.59 -0.20
N HIS A 4 1.90 -84.16 0.51
CA HIS A 4 0.45 -83.89 0.32
C HIS A 4 0.00 -83.04 1.55
N SER A 5 -1.01 -82.16 1.53
CA SER A 5 -2.43 -82.53 1.75
C SER A 5 -3.40 -81.33 1.69
N SER A 6 -4.38 -81.47 0.79
CA SER A 6 -5.84 -81.24 0.88
C SER A 6 -6.48 -80.34 1.96
N ARG A 7 -7.30 -79.37 1.50
CA ARG A 7 -8.78 -79.43 1.62
C ARG A 7 -9.47 -78.32 0.82
N THR A 8 -10.48 -78.72 0.05
CA THR A 8 -11.43 -77.92 -0.75
C THR A 8 -12.68 -77.56 0.06
N LEU A 9 -13.31 -76.41 -0.24
CA LEU A 9 -14.74 -76.31 -0.62
C LEU A 9 -15.13 -74.89 -1.12
N HIS A 10 -16.15 -74.89 -1.98
CA HIS A 10 -16.65 -73.87 -2.91
C HIS A 10 -17.13 -72.52 -2.34
N GLY A 11 -17.11 -71.49 -3.20
CA GLY A 11 -17.92 -70.27 -3.04
C GLY A 11 -17.64 -69.20 -4.11
N THR A 12 -18.26 -69.36 -5.28
CA THR A 12 -18.71 -68.35 -6.27
C THR A 12 -17.90 -67.06 -6.51
N ARG A 13 -17.42 -66.95 -7.76
CA ARG A 13 -16.68 -65.85 -8.40
C ARG A 13 -17.62 -64.69 -8.80
N MET A 14 -17.32 -63.47 -8.35
CA MET A 14 -17.82 -62.20 -8.90
C MET A 14 -16.62 -61.42 -9.43
N GLU A 15 -16.64 -61.13 -10.74
CA GLU A 15 -15.62 -60.35 -11.43
C GLU A 15 -15.78 -58.84 -11.17
N PRO A 16 -14.69 -58.05 -11.19
CA PRO A 16 -14.72 -56.62 -10.91
C PRO A 16 -15.17 -55.77 -12.10
N GLU A 17 -15.98 -54.74 -11.82
CA GLU A 17 -16.50 -53.75 -12.78
C GLU A 17 -15.40 -52.99 -13.54
N PRO A 18 -15.59 -52.70 -14.84
CA PRO A 18 -14.71 -51.82 -15.62
C PRO A 18 -15.13 -50.34 -15.53
N ALA A 19 -14.11 -49.46 -15.60
CA ALA A 19 -14.21 -48.00 -15.56
C ALA A 19 -15.10 -47.38 -16.68
N PRO A 20 -15.74 -46.22 -16.44
CA PRO A 20 -16.65 -45.61 -17.40
C PRO A 20 -15.92 -44.90 -18.54
N SER A 21 -16.39 -45.19 -19.77
CA SER A 21 -15.91 -44.63 -21.03
C SER A 21 -16.56 -43.29 -21.38
N ALA A 22 -15.77 -42.45 -22.03
CA ALA A 22 -16.17 -41.14 -22.56
C ALA A 22 -17.29 -41.26 -23.61
N ARG A 23 -18.38 -40.51 -23.43
CA ARG A 23 -19.41 -40.28 -24.45
C ARG A 23 -19.32 -38.87 -25.01
N ARG A 24 -19.04 -38.78 -26.31
CA ARG A 24 -19.37 -37.64 -27.17
C ARG A 24 -20.88 -37.55 -27.37
N PRO A 25 -21.46 -36.35 -27.45
CA PRO A 25 -22.72 -36.15 -28.17
C PRO A 25 -22.51 -35.36 -29.47
N GLY A 26 -22.87 -36.01 -30.59
CA GLY A 26 -23.81 -35.52 -31.61
C GLY A 26 -23.62 -34.14 -32.23
N ALA A 27 -23.21 -34.14 -33.50
CA ALA A 27 -23.35 -33.04 -34.44
C ALA A 27 -24.83 -32.69 -34.70
N LEU A 28 -25.16 -31.40 -34.67
CA LEU A 28 -26.37 -30.84 -35.28
C LEU A 28 -25.93 -29.92 -36.43
N ALA A 29 -26.37 -30.30 -37.64
CA ALA A 29 -26.17 -29.55 -38.86
C ALA A 29 -27.23 -28.44 -39.01
N GLY A 30 -26.80 -27.27 -39.50
CA GLY A 30 -27.59 -26.43 -40.39
C GLY A 30 -28.18 -25.14 -39.84
N ARG A 31 -27.48 -24.02 -40.07
CA ARG A 31 -28.04 -22.84 -40.78
C ARG A 31 -26.89 -21.89 -41.21
N PRO A 32 -26.81 -21.48 -42.50
CA PRO A 32 -25.75 -20.61 -42.98
C PRO A 32 -25.98 -19.17 -42.50
N VAL A 33 -24.92 -18.54 -42.00
CA VAL A 33 -24.85 -17.11 -41.69
C VAL A 33 -24.70 -16.36 -43.02
N PRO A 34 -25.49 -15.32 -43.33
CA PRO A 34 -25.30 -14.54 -44.55
C PRO A 34 -24.03 -13.70 -44.44
N ALA A 35 -23.25 -13.68 -45.54
CA ALA A 35 -22.07 -12.84 -45.70
C ALA A 35 -22.43 -11.34 -45.61
N PRO A 36 -21.50 -10.48 -45.14
CA PRO A 36 -21.75 -9.05 -45.07
C PRO A 36 -21.86 -8.46 -46.49
N VAL A 37 -22.97 -7.76 -46.74
CA VAL A 37 -23.16 -6.96 -47.95
C VAL A 37 -22.33 -5.67 -47.81
N PRO A 38 -21.50 -5.29 -48.81
CA PRO A 38 -20.79 -4.03 -48.78
C PRO A 38 -21.78 -2.88 -49.03
N GLY A 39 -22.09 -2.13 -47.97
CA GLY A 39 -22.87 -0.91 -48.04
C GLY A 39 -22.06 0.20 -48.69
N THR A 40 -22.46 0.57 -49.91
CA THR A 40 -22.08 1.81 -50.56
C THR A 40 -22.88 2.96 -49.94
N HIS A 41 -22.24 3.79 -49.13
CA HIS A 41 -22.80 5.10 -48.79
C HIS A 41 -21.89 6.19 -49.36
N THR A 42 -22.35 6.67 -50.51
CA THR A 42 -21.92 7.89 -51.17
C THR A 42 -22.21 9.11 -50.30
N SER A 43 -21.21 9.97 -50.23
CA SER A 43 -21.26 11.38 -49.87
C SER A 43 -22.46 12.14 -50.45
N ASP A 44 -23.18 12.87 -49.60
CA ASP A 44 -23.54 14.28 -49.88
C ASP A 44 -24.00 15.01 -48.59
N PRO A 45 -23.46 16.19 -48.25
CA PRO A 45 -23.91 16.99 -47.12
C PRO A 45 -24.94 18.05 -47.55
N GLY A 46 -26.10 18.07 -46.90
CA GLY A 46 -27.14 19.08 -47.09
C GLY A 46 -27.60 19.68 -45.75
N PRO A 47 -28.11 20.93 -45.73
CA PRO A 47 -27.72 21.92 -44.74
C PRO A 47 -28.83 22.21 -43.73
N TYR A 48 -28.51 22.29 -42.43
CA TYR A 48 -29.35 23.00 -41.46
C TYR A 48 -28.51 23.75 -40.44
N SER A 49 -28.48 25.07 -40.64
CA SER A 49 -28.03 26.09 -39.70
C SER A 49 -29.18 26.54 -38.77
N LEU A 50 -28.76 27.20 -37.68
CA LEU A 50 -29.48 28.10 -36.75
C LEU A 50 -29.81 27.43 -35.40
N ARG A 51 -29.01 27.65 -34.37
CA ARG A 51 -28.80 28.88 -33.55
C ARG A 51 -29.93 29.15 -32.55
N ASP A 52 -29.45 29.44 -31.34
CA ASP A 52 -30.04 30.21 -30.24
C ASP A 52 -30.89 29.51 -29.19
N ARG A 53 -30.26 29.27 -28.02
CA ARG A 53 -30.79 29.66 -26.69
C ARG A 53 -29.65 29.92 -25.70
N VAL A 54 -29.28 31.18 -25.51
CA VAL A 54 -28.68 31.66 -24.25
C VAL A 54 -29.58 32.76 -23.72
N ALA A 55 -30.21 32.50 -22.57
CA ALA A 55 -30.98 33.48 -21.83
C ALA A 55 -30.02 34.35 -21.01
N THR A 56 -30.12 35.67 -21.16
CA THR A 56 -29.48 36.63 -20.25
C THR A 56 -30.56 37.47 -19.59
N VAL A 57 -30.64 37.35 -18.27
CA VAL A 57 -31.44 38.21 -17.39
C VAL A 57 -30.61 39.46 -17.09
N ARG A 58 -31.14 40.67 -17.36
CA ARG A 58 -30.81 41.88 -16.60
C ARG A 58 -31.80 43.03 -16.82
N GLY A 59 -32.40 43.48 -15.72
CA GLY A 59 -32.45 44.88 -15.28
C GLY A 59 -33.23 45.90 -16.12
N ARG A 60 -34.43 46.26 -15.63
CA ARG A 60 -35.19 47.48 -16.00
C ARG A 60 -34.36 48.76 -15.86
N VAL A 61 -34.37 49.61 -16.89
CA VAL A 61 -34.22 51.06 -16.75
C VAL A 61 -35.31 51.77 -17.56
N ARG A 62 -35.95 52.74 -16.92
CA ARG A 62 -37.10 53.52 -17.41
C ARG A 62 -36.73 54.46 -18.56
N THR A 63 -37.68 54.59 -19.47
CA THR A 63 -37.70 55.49 -20.63
C THR A 63 -37.97 56.95 -20.25
N LYS A 64 -37.25 57.88 -20.90
CA LYS A 64 -37.78 59.18 -21.33
C LYS A 64 -37.22 59.47 -22.72
N GLY A 65 -38.12 59.71 -23.66
CA GLY A 65 -37.79 59.83 -25.07
C GLY A 65 -37.18 61.18 -25.45
N HIS A 66 -36.48 61.16 -26.58
CA HIS A 66 -36.68 62.10 -27.67
C HIS A 66 -36.20 61.44 -28.96
N ALA A 67 -36.95 61.68 -30.03
CA ALA A 67 -36.74 61.11 -31.34
C ALA A 67 -35.50 61.72 -31.98
N ALA A 68 -34.57 60.86 -32.41
CA ALA A 68 -33.54 61.19 -33.37
C ALA A 68 -33.39 59.99 -34.31
N MET A 69 -33.59 60.23 -35.61
CA MET A 69 -33.30 59.31 -36.69
C MET A 69 -31.86 58.81 -36.56
N ASN A 70 -31.67 57.53 -36.30
CA ASN A 70 -30.38 56.87 -36.51
C ASN A 70 -30.41 56.18 -37.88
N PRO A 71 -29.42 56.41 -38.76
CA PRO A 71 -29.33 55.66 -40.00
C PRO A 71 -29.13 54.19 -39.66
N ILE A 72 -29.79 53.33 -40.42
CA ILE A 72 -29.57 51.89 -40.40
C ILE A 72 -28.07 51.67 -40.58
N LEU A 73 -27.36 51.29 -39.49
CA LEU A 73 -26.03 50.73 -39.60
C LEU A 73 -26.22 49.42 -40.37
N ALA A 74 -25.90 49.45 -41.67
CA ALA A 74 -25.64 48.23 -42.42
C ALA A 74 -24.44 47.57 -41.72
N LEU A 75 -24.73 46.58 -40.86
CA LEU A 75 -23.71 45.66 -40.38
C LEU A 75 -23.23 44.93 -41.64
N PRO A 76 -21.99 45.11 -42.11
CA PRO A 76 -21.50 44.24 -43.16
C PRO A 76 -21.59 42.83 -42.57
N LEU A 77 -22.27 41.92 -43.26
CA LEU A 77 -22.03 40.50 -43.04
C LEU A 77 -20.51 40.31 -43.21
N LEU A 78 -19.76 40.28 -42.12
CA LEU A 78 -18.44 39.69 -42.12
C LEU A 78 -18.68 38.21 -42.41
N LEU A 79 -18.64 37.87 -43.70
CA LEU A 79 -18.24 36.54 -44.13
C LEU A 79 -17.00 36.19 -43.31
N PRO A 80 -16.89 35.00 -42.71
CA PRO A 80 -15.68 34.60 -42.03
C PRO A 80 -14.56 34.72 -43.07
N GLN A 81 -13.72 35.75 -42.93
CA GLN A 81 -12.53 35.86 -43.75
C GLN A 81 -11.70 34.65 -43.38
N SER A 82 -11.48 33.76 -44.36
CA SER A 82 -10.55 32.67 -44.21
C SER A 82 -9.19 33.31 -43.90
N LEU A 83 -8.72 33.13 -42.67
CA LEU A 83 -7.38 33.54 -42.26
C LEU A 83 -6.39 33.04 -43.32
N SER A 84 -5.47 33.90 -43.72
CA SER A 84 -4.37 33.50 -44.59
C SER A 84 -3.54 32.40 -43.92
N ALA A 85 -2.79 31.64 -44.71
CA ALA A 85 -1.92 30.58 -44.17
C ALA A 85 -0.91 31.15 -43.14
N ASP A 86 -0.45 32.38 -43.36
CA ASP A 86 0.50 33.07 -42.49
C ASP A 86 -0.14 33.52 -41.17
N GLU A 87 -1.36 34.07 -41.20
CA GLU A 87 -2.11 34.41 -39.97
C GLU A 87 -2.45 33.17 -39.15
N ASN A 88 -2.81 32.05 -39.81
CA ASN A 88 -2.99 30.77 -39.13
C ASN A 88 -1.69 30.28 -38.49
N TYR A 89 -0.55 30.45 -39.17
CA TYR A 89 0.75 30.05 -38.65
C TYR A 89 1.20 30.91 -37.45
N GLU A 90 0.98 32.22 -37.51
CA GLU A 90 1.24 33.13 -36.40
C GLU A 90 0.37 32.84 -35.18
N ILE A 91 -0.93 32.53 -35.38
CA ILE A 91 -1.82 32.10 -34.30
C ILE A 91 -1.30 30.80 -33.67
N LEU A 92 -0.87 29.82 -34.47
CA LEU A 92 -0.29 28.57 -33.95
C LEU A 92 1.04 28.80 -33.21
N GLN A 93 1.85 29.76 -33.63
CA GLN A 93 3.08 30.16 -32.92
C GLN A 93 2.81 30.91 -31.61
N SER A 94 1.65 31.58 -31.51
CA SER A 94 1.23 32.27 -30.28
C SER A 94 0.71 31.32 -29.19
N VAL A 95 0.38 30.08 -29.54
CA VAL A 95 -0.04 29.06 -28.56
C VAL A 95 1.16 28.61 -27.73
N GLU A 96 1.08 28.81 -26.41
CA GLU A 96 2.12 28.39 -25.49
C GLU A 96 2.30 26.86 -25.51
N ARG A 97 3.47 26.39 -25.96
CA ARG A 97 3.79 24.94 -26.01
C ARG A 97 3.88 24.30 -24.61
N ILE A 98 4.09 25.12 -23.58
CA ILE A 98 4.18 24.69 -22.18
C ILE A 98 2.75 24.58 -21.63
N THR A 99 2.11 23.45 -21.90
CA THR A 99 0.77 23.14 -21.38
C THR A 99 0.83 22.81 -19.88
N PRO A 100 -0.32 22.80 -19.17
CA PRO A 100 -0.37 22.34 -17.78
C PRO A 100 0.22 20.94 -17.58
N VAL A 101 0.03 20.03 -18.54
CA VAL A 101 0.64 18.68 -18.52
C VAL A 101 2.16 18.76 -18.52
N VAL A 102 2.74 19.60 -19.39
CA VAL A 102 4.20 19.80 -19.46
C VAL A 102 4.74 20.32 -18.11
N ARG A 103 4.03 21.26 -17.48
CA ARG A 103 4.42 21.80 -16.16
C ARG A 103 4.39 20.74 -15.06
N ILE A 104 3.35 19.89 -15.05
CA ILE A 104 3.24 18.79 -14.08
C ILE A 104 4.36 17.77 -14.28
N VAL A 105 4.62 17.37 -15.53
CA VAL A 105 5.71 16.44 -15.85
C VAL A 105 7.05 17.01 -15.38
N GLN A 106 7.37 18.27 -15.72
CA GLN A 106 8.61 18.91 -15.28
C GLN A 106 8.74 18.97 -13.75
N ALA A 107 7.64 19.19 -13.03
CA ALA A 107 7.65 19.26 -11.57
C ALA A 107 7.78 17.88 -10.90
N VAL A 108 7.16 16.84 -11.46
CA VAL A 108 7.05 15.52 -10.81
C VAL A 108 8.11 14.53 -11.30
N SER A 109 8.60 14.64 -12.54
CA SER A 109 9.66 13.78 -13.10
C SER A 109 10.87 13.59 -12.17
N PRO A 110 11.39 14.61 -11.46
CA PRO A 110 12.47 14.42 -10.49
C PRO A 110 12.16 13.43 -9.36
N SER A 111 10.89 13.19 -9.05
CA SER A 111 10.43 12.21 -8.04
C SER A 111 10.27 10.78 -8.62
N VAL A 112 10.38 10.61 -9.94
CA VAL A 112 10.16 9.32 -10.61
C VAL A 112 11.50 8.65 -10.94
N VAL A 113 11.66 7.42 -10.45
CA VAL A 113 12.93 6.69 -10.54
C VAL A 113 12.83 5.45 -11.40
N PHE A 114 13.95 5.07 -12.02
CA PHE A 114 14.14 3.75 -12.61
C PHE A 114 14.62 2.78 -11.55
N ILE A 115 14.05 1.59 -11.53
CA ILE A 115 14.45 0.49 -10.65
C ILE A 115 15.01 -0.63 -11.53
N GLU A 116 16.23 -1.06 -11.21
CA GLU A 116 16.89 -2.21 -11.79
C GLU A 116 17.05 -3.30 -10.72
N THR A 117 16.71 -4.53 -11.05
CA THR A 117 16.82 -5.67 -10.14
C THR A 117 17.70 -6.77 -10.72
N GLU A 118 18.52 -7.38 -9.88
CA GLU A 118 19.33 -8.55 -10.26
C GLU A 118 18.94 -9.75 -9.40
N ASN A 119 18.72 -10.90 -10.03
CA ASN A 119 18.50 -12.18 -9.36
C ASN A 119 19.43 -13.24 -9.94
N THR A 120 20.40 -13.70 -9.14
CA THR A 120 21.32 -14.78 -9.50
C THR A 120 20.78 -16.11 -8.96
N LYS A 121 20.35 -16.99 -9.87
CA LYS A 121 19.96 -18.37 -9.54
C LYS A 121 21.15 -19.31 -9.69
N ARG A 122 21.42 -20.10 -8.65
CA ARG A 122 22.36 -21.23 -8.70
C ARG A 122 21.65 -22.47 -9.23
N TYR A 123 22.26 -23.12 -10.20
CA TYR A 123 21.83 -24.40 -10.74
C TYR A 123 22.91 -25.43 -10.45
N THR A 124 22.54 -26.48 -9.72
CA THR A 124 23.45 -27.59 -9.40
C THR A 124 23.25 -28.73 -10.39
N SER A 125 24.33 -29.18 -11.01
CA SER A 125 24.37 -30.31 -11.96
C SER A 125 25.45 -31.32 -11.57
N PHE A 126 25.43 -32.49 -12.20
CA PHE A 126 26.48 -33.51 -12.05
C PHE A 126 27.88 -33.01 -12.47
N LEU A 127 27.93 -31.96 -13.31
CA LEU A 127 29.16 -31.29 -13.76
C LEU A 127 29.59 -30.11 -12.87
N GLY A 128 28.86 -29.82 -11.79
CA GLY A 128 29.11 -28.71 -10.88
C GLY A 128 28.00 -27.64 -10.86
N ASP A 129 28.22 -26.60 -10.04
CA ASP A 129 27.33 -25.46 -9.91
C ASP A 129 27.57 -24.42 -11.02
N TRP A 130 26.50 -23.93 -11.63
CA TRP A 130 26.54 -22.78 -12.54
C TRP A 130 25.49 -21.74 -12.15
N TYR A 131 25.72 -20.47 -12.52
CA TYR A 131 24.93 -19.32 -12.09
C TYR A 131 24.28 -18.65 -13.29
N ARG A 132 22.99 -18.31 -13.20
CA ARG A 132 22.29 -17.46 -14.18
C ARG A 132 21.78 -16.21 -13.48
N THR A 133 22.24 -15.05 -13.96
CA THR A 133 21.71 -13.75 -13.54
C THR A 133 20.57 -13.35 -14.46
N ASN A 134 19.39 -13.13 -13.89
CA ASN A 134 18.26 -12.53 -14.58
C ASN A 134 18.10 -11.09 -14.07
N ASN A 135 17.95 -10.15 -15.01
CA ASN A 135 17.71 -8.74 -14.69
C ASN A 135 16.22 -8.41 -14.88
N GLY A 136 15.67 -7.63 -13.97
CA GLY A 136 14.34 -7.04 -14.05
C GLY A 136 14.42 -5.52 -14.00
N SER A 137 13.36 -4.85 -14.42
CA SER A 137 13.25 -3.40 -14.32
C SER A 137 11.81 -2.94 -14.08
N GLY A 138 11.68 -1.72 -13.56
CA GLY A 138 10.41 -1.03 -13.36
C GLY A 138 10.60 0.42 -12.96
N THR A 139 9.51 1.05 -12.55
CA THR A 139 9.52 2.43 -12.05
C THR A 139 9.25 2.45 -10.55
N GLY A 140 9.77 3.46 -9.86
CA GLY A 140 9.32 3.81 -8.52
C GLY A 140 9.05 5.30 -8.39
N VAL A 141 8.48 5.69 -7.28
CA VAL A 141 8.19 7.08 -6.94
C VAL A 141 8.76 7.41 -5.58
N VAL A 142 9.57 8.46 -5.51
CA VAL A 142 10.03 9.03 -4.25
C VAL A 142 8.84 9.66 -3.54
N ILE A 143 8.55 9.15 -2.35
CA ILE A 143 7.47 9.62 -1.48
C ILE A 143 8.00 10.41 -0.28
N HIS A 144 9.31 10.41 -0.06
CA HIS A 144 9.94 11.20 1.00
C HIS A 144 11.36 11.64 0.63
N PRO A 145 11.79 12.87 1.00
CA PRO A 145 13.15 13.37 0.74
C PRO A 145 14.27 12.52 1.35
N ASP A 146 14.00 11.73 2.39
CA ASP A 146 15.01 10.79 2.94
C ASP A 146 15.28 9.59 2.02
N GLY A 147 14.61 9.50 0.86
CA GLY A 147 14.83 8.44 -0.11
C GLY A 147 13.94 7.22 0.07
N TYR A 148 12.74 7.42 0.62
CA TYR A 148 11.70 6.39 0.60
C TYR A 148 11.02 6.37 -0.77
N ILE A 149 10.96 5.18 -1.37
CA ILE A 149 10.46 4.99 -2.72
C ILE A 149 9.39 3.89 -2.72
N VAL A 150 8.23 4.18 -3.30
CA VAL A 150 7.19 3.18 -3.53
C VAL A 150 7.31 2.62 -4.94
N THR A 151 7.08 1.32 -5.07
CA THR A 151 6.97 0.64 -6.36
C THR A 151 6.04 -0.56 -6.23
N ASN A 152 5.84 -1.31 -7.31
CA ASN A 152 5.13 -2.58 -7.22
C ASN A 152 6.00 -3.70 -6.67
N TYR A 153 5.38 -4.63 -5.93
CA TYR A 153 6.08 -5.81 -5.42
C TYR A 153 6.64 -6.68 -6.55
N HIS A 154 5.88 -6.87 -7.64
CA HIS A 154 6.33 -7.70 -8.75
C HIS A 154 7.61 -7.18 -9.44
N VAL A 155 7.89 -5.87 -9.36
CA VAL A 155 9.13 -5.24 -9.88
C VAL A 155 10.35 -5.72 -9.09
N VAL A 156 10.20 -5.88 -7.78
CA VAL A 156 11.29 -6.20 -6.83
C VAL A 156 11.27 -7.65 -6.34
N ARG A 157 10.31 -8.45 -6.80
CA ARG A 157 10.10 -9.84 -6.39
C ARG A 157 11.36 -10.68 -6.66
N ASN A 158 11.87 -11.32 -5.61
CA ASN A 158 13.07 -12.16 -5.62
C ASN A 158 14.36 -11.42 -6.04
N ALA A 159 14.38 -10.08 -6.00
CA ALA A 159 15.61 -9.33 -6.27
C ALA A 159 16.64 -9.57 -5.16
N GLN A 160 17.86 -9.92 -5.53
CA GLN A 160 19.01 -10.00 -4.61
C GLN A 160 19.71 -8.65 -4.48
N LYS A 161 19.69 -7.86 -5.55
CA LYS A 161 20.16 -6.47 -5.56
C LYS A 161 19.12 -5.60 -6.24
N ILE A 162 18.92 -4.41 -5.69
CA ILE A 162 18.04 -3.38 -6.23
C ILE A 162 18.86 -2.11 -6.38
N ARG A 163 18.85 -1.53 -7.59
CA ARG A 163 19.46 -0.23 -7.88
C ARG A 163 18.39 0.74 -8.35
N VAL A 164 18.53 1.98 -7.92
CA VAL A 164 17.64 3.09 -8.24
C VAL A 164 18.45 4.14 -9.01
N SER A 165 17.93 4.65 -10.12
CA SER A 165 18.52 5.81 -10.81
C SER A 165 17.48 6.87 -11.13
N PHE A 166 17.94 8.11 -11.17
CA PHE A 166 17.14 9.29 -11.48
C PHE A 166 17.54 9.79 -12.85
N GLU A 167 16.59 10.22 -13.68
CA GLU A 167 16.93 10.74 -15.01
C GLU A 167 17.83 11.98 -14.95
N HIS A 168 17.61 12.83 -13.95
CA HIS A 168 18.35 14.07 -13.76
C HIS A 168 19.67 13.88 -12.98
N LYS A 169 20.06 12.64 -12.63
CA LYS A 169 21.32 12.36 -11.92
C LYS A 169 22.11 11.24 -12.64
N PRO A 170 23.44 11.36 -12.77
CA PRO A 170 24.25 10.38 -13.50
C PRO A 170 24.55 9.09 -12.70
N GLN A 171 24.22 9.05 -11.41
CA GLN A 171 24.58 7.95 -10.51
C GLN A 171 23.39 7.02 -10.23
N SER A 172 23.70 5.74 -10.03
CA SER A 172 22.76 4.77 -9.47
C SER A 172 23.03 4.56 -7.97
N TYR A 173 21.95 4.32 -7.23
CA TYR A 173 21.95 4.18 -5.78
C TYR A 173 21.50 2.78 -5.42
N GLN A 174 22.21 2.14 -4.50
CA GLN A 174 21.75 0.87 -3.95
C GLN A 174 20.50 1.11 -3.09
N ALA A 175 19.46 0.35 -3.33
CA ALA A 175 18.22 0.40 -2.57
C ALA A 175 18.06 -0.86 -1.72
N GLU A 176 17.55 -0.67 -0.51
CA GLU A 176 17.13 -1.73 0.39
C GLU A 176 15.61 -1.91 0.28
N LEU A 177 15.17 -3.17 0.19
CA LEU A 177 13.75 -3.50 0.33
C LEU A 177 13.40 -3.46 1.82
N ILE A 178 12.65 -2.43 2.23
CA ILE A 178 12.26 -2.24 3.62
C ILE A 178 11.14 -3.22 3.99
N SER A 179 10.09 -3.28 3.18
CA SER A 179 8.95 -4.17 3.37
C SER A 179 8.08 -4.19 2.11
N PHE A 180 7.18 -5.17 2.02
CA PHE A 180 6.26 -5.34 0.90
C PHE A 180 4.98 -6.04 1.36
N VAL A 181 3.89 -5.82 0.63
CA VAL A 181 2.64 -6.59 0.77
C VAL A 181 2.32 -7.20 -0.58
N GLN A 182 2.52 -8.51 -0.68
CA GLN A 182 2.39 -9.23 -1.94
C GLN A 182 0.95 -9.16 -2.48
N SER A 183 -0.08 -9.31 -1.65
CA SER A 183 -1.48 -9.29 -2.09
C SER A 183 -1.92 -7.93 -2.67
N GLU A 184 -1.22 -6.87 -2.30
CA GLU A 184 -1.48 -5.49 -2.73
C GLU A 184 -0.54 -5.06 -3.86
N ASP A 185 0.41 -5.92 -4.24
CA ASP A 185 1.47 -5.62 -5.19
C ASP A 185 2.22 -4.31 -4.89
N LEU A 186 2.49 -4.03 -3.62
CA LEU A 186 3.22 -2.84 -3.18
C LEU A 186 4.51 -3.20 -2.44
N ALA A 187 5.56 -2.42 -2.69
CA ALA A 187 6.83 -2.51 -2.00
C ALA A 187 7.37 -1.12 -1.64
N LEU A 188 8.00 -1.03 -0.48
CA LEU A 188 8.69 0.15 0.01
C LEU A 188 10.20 -0.09 -0.02
N LEU A 189 10.90 0.78 -0.73
CA LEU A 189 12.34 0.79 -0.84
C LEU A 189 12.92 1.99 -0.08
N LYS A 190 14.19 1.86 0.32
CA LYS A 190 14.98 2.96 0.88
C LYS A 190 16.31 3.06 0.16
N ILE A 191 16.67 4.26 -0.28
CA ILE A 191 18.04 4.60 -0.65
C ILE A 191 18.66 5.47 0.43
N GLN A 192 19.99 5.46 0.53
CA GLN A 192 20.69 6.41 1.40
C GLN A 192 20.72 7.78 0.72
N ALA A 193 19.86 8.69 1.18
CA ALA A 193 19.75 10.03 0.62
C ALA A 193 21.03 10.85 0.86
N GLY A 194 21.61 10.84 2.07
CA GLY A 194 22.77 11.68 2.38
C GLY A 194 22.49 13.15 2.04
N ASP A 195 23.33 13.77 1.22
CA ASP A 195 23.17 15.16 0.73
C ASP A 195 22.37 15.25 -0.60
N LEU A 196 21.69 14.17 -1.01
CA LEU A 196 20.87 14.19 -2.23
C LEU A 196 19.63 15.05 -2.01
N ASP A 197 19.52 16.11 -2.81
CA ASP A 197 18.25 16.83 -2.98
C ASP A 197 17.27 15.92 -3.75
N LEU A 198 16.36 15.29 -3.00
CA LEU A 198 15.32 14.40 -3.51
C LEU A 198 13.97 15.11 -3.46
N VAL A 199 13.33 15.20 -4.62
CA VAL A 199 11.96 15.70 -4.73
C VAL A 199 11.02 14.54 -4.42
N ALA A 200 10.12 14.74 -3.46
CA ALA A 200 9.05 13.81 -3.15
C ALA A 200 7.75 14.22 -3.87
N VAL A 201 7.03 13.24 -4.41
CA VAL A 201 5.71 13.48 -4.98
C VAL A 201 4.73 13.85 -3.88
N ARG A 202 3.81 14.77 -4.16
CA ARG A 202 2.66 15.00 -3.28
C ARG A 202 1.64 13.89 -3.49
N MET A 203 1.21 13.25 -2.41
CA MET A 203 0.07 12.33 -2.47
C MET A 203 -1.23 13.14 -2.41
N GLY A 204 -2.16 12.84 -3.32
CA GLY A 204 -3.51 13.37 -3.28
C GLY A 204 -4.43 12.46 -2.45
N THR A 205 -5.68 12.40 -2.87
CA THR A 205 -6.65 11.39 -2.44
C THR A 205 -7.23 10.70 -3.68
N SER A 206 -7.65 9.45 -3.48
CA SER A 206 -8.36 8.64 -4.46
C SER A 206 -9.85 8.48 -4.15
N SER A 207 -10.28 8.89 -2.95
CA SER A 207 -11.65 8.71 -2.43
C SER A 207 -12.70 9.61 -3.09
N ASP A 208 -12.29 10.72 -3.71
CA ASP A 208 -13.18 11.72 -4.31
C ASP A 208 -13.08 11.79 -5.84
N LEU A 209 -12.47 10.79 -6.47
CA LEU A 209 -12.24 10.74 -7.92
C LEU A 209 -13.53 10.54 -8.72
N TRP A 210 -13.57 11.12 -9.92
CA TRP A 210 -14.67 10.99 -10.87
C TRP A 210 -14.21 10.37 -12.19
N PRO A 211 -14.96 9.42 -12.77
CA PRO A 211 -14.75 9.02 -14.16
C PRO A 211 -14.80 10.23 -15.10
N GLY A 212 -13.85 10.32 -16.02
CA GLY A 212 -13.65 11.45 -16.93
C GLY A 212 -12.61 12.47 -16.48
N GLU A 213 -12.13 12.41 -15.23
CA GLU A 213 -11.00 13.24 -14.79
C GLU A 213 -9.74 12.93 -15.58
N ARG A 214 -9.02 13.98 -16.01
CA ARG A 214 -7.76 13.79 -16.71
C ARG A 214 -6.66 13.33 -15.79
N VAL A 215 -5.87 12.37 -16.29
CA VAL A 215 -4.74 11.78 -15.57
C VAL A 215 -3.49 11.76 -16.43
N ILE A 216 -2.35 11.73 -15.75
CA ILE A 216 -1.02 11.68 -16.35
C ILE A 216 -0.28 10.51 -15.70
N ALA A 217 0.17 9.54 -16.49
CA ALA A 217 1.03 8.47 -16.02
C ALA A 217 2.47 8.76 -16.43
N ILE A 218 3.40 8.63 -15.49
CA ILE A 218 4.84 8.80 -15.72
C ILE A 218 5.54 7.48 -15.40
N GLY A 219 6.46 7.07 -16.26
CA GLY A 219 7.28 5.88 -16.07
C GLY A 219 8.71 6.07 -16.55
N ASN A 220 9.57 5.11 -16.27
CA ASN A 220 10.92 5.03 -16.81
C ASN A 220 11.21 3.60 -17.28
N PRO A 221 10.78 3.19 -18.49
CA PRO A 221 10.83 1.79 -18.89
C PRO A 221 12.23 1.18 -19.03
N TYR A 222 13.24 2.01 -19.31
CA TYR A 222 14.57 1.55 -19.72
C TYR A 222 15.73 2.37 -19.12
N GLY A 223 15.47 3.22 -18.13
CA GLY A 223 16.49 4.06 -17.50
C GLY A 223 17.10 5.14 -18.40
N GLN A 224 16.47 5.45 -19.53
CA GLN A 224 16.97 6.42 -20.52
C GLN A 224 16.24 7.76 -20.45
N THR A 225 14.91 7.75 -20.62
CA THR A 225 14.06 8.96 -20.61
C THR A 225 12.70 8.59 -20.07
N HIS A 226 12.10 9.46 -19.24
CA HIS A 226 10.74 9.27 -18.76
C HIS A 226 9.77 9.13 -19.94
N THR A 227 8.88 8.17 -19.83
CA THR A 227 7.73 8.03 -20.72
C THR A 227 6.52 8.66 -20.02
N VAL A 228 5.81 9.50 -20.74
CA VAL A 228 4.59 10.15 -20.26
C VAL A 228 3.43 9.73 -21.15
N SER A 229 2.35 9.27 -20.52
CA SER A 229 1.06 9.07 -21.18
C SER A 229 -0.02 9.86 -20.46
N THR A 230 -1.05 10.26 -21.18
CA THR A 230 -2.19 11.00 -20.62
C THR A 230 -3.48 10.31 -21.02
N GLY A 231 -4.48 10.41 -20.15
CA GLY A 231 -5.78 9.82 -20.39
C GLY A 231 -6.81 10.41 -19.43
N ILE A 232 -7.84 9.63 -19.15
CA ILE A 232 -8.85 9.89 -18.15
C ILE A 232 -8.98 8.72 -17.17
N ILE A 233 -9.68 8.95 -16.07
CA ILE A 233 -10.26 7.88 -15.27
C ILE A 233 -11.43 7.27 -16.04
N SER A 234 -11.28 6.02 -16.47
CA SER A 234 -12.29 5.28 -17.23
C SER A 234 -13.23 4.48 -16.32
N GLY A 235 -12.85 4.25 -15.06
CA GLY A 235 -13.65 3.57 -14.06
C GLY A 235 -12.95 3.51 -12.71
N LEU A 236 -13.72 3.26 -11.66
CA LEU A 236 -13.25 3.10 -10.28
C LEU A 236 -13.72 1.76 -9.73
N HIS A 237 -13.15 1.32 -8.62
CA HIS A 237 -13.55 0.11 -7.90
C HIS A 237 -13.55 -1.15 -8.78
N ARG A 238 -12.51 -1.28 -9.61
CA ARG A 238 -12.37 -2.43 -10.50
C ARG A 238 -11.73 -3.60 -9.77
N GLY A 239 -12.46 -4.72 -9.73
CA GLY A 239 -11.89 -6.02 -9.41
C GLY A 239 -11.13 -6.59 -10.61
N VAL A 240 -9.87 -6.97 -10.44
CA VAL A 240 -9.01 -7.51 -11.49
C VAL A 240 -8.14 -8.63 -10.93
N SER A 241 -8.31 -9.82 -11.48
CA SER A 241 -7.43 -10.96 -11.21
C SER A 241 -6.31 -11.02 -12.24
N ILE A 242 -5.06 -11.08 -11.78
CA ILE A 242 -3.86 -11.23 -12.61
C ILE A 242 -3.20 -12.57 -12.28
N PRO A 243 -3.51 -13.64 -13.06
CA PRO A 243 -3.07 -15.00 -12.74
C PRO A 243 -1.55 -15.16 -12.66
N ASP A 244 -0.80 -14.52 -13.55
CA ASP A 244 0.66 -14.63 -13.64
C ASP A 244 1.40 -14.07 -12.41
N HIS A 245 0.73 -13.21 -11.65
CA HIS A 245 1.27 -12.60 -10.43
C HIS A 245 0.56 -13.09 -9.16
N GLN A 246 -0.45 -13.96 -9.30
CA GLN A 246 -1.31 -14.41 -8.19
C GLN A 246 -1.93 -13.23 -7.42
N LEU A 247 -2.27 -12.17 -8.15
CA LEU A 247 -2.89 -10.98 -7.59
C LEU A 247 -4.38 -11.00 -7.90
N ASP A 248 -5.19 -10.68 -6.90
CA ASP A 248 -6.62 -10.49 -7.08
C ASP A 248 -7.02 -9.17 -6.41
N PHE A 249 -6.99 -8.12 -7.22
CA PHE A 249 -7.34 -6.79 -6.75
C PHE A 249 -8.86 -6.65 -6.71
N GLN A 250 -9.37 -5.95 -5.70
CA GLN A 250 -10.80 -5.68 -5.55
C GLN A 250 -11.15 -4.21 -5.83
N ASP A 251 -10.16 -3.31 -5.81
CA ASP A 251 -10.37 -1.86 -5.87
C ASP A 251 -9.26 -1.14 -6.65
N LEU A 252 -9.29 -1.23 -7.98
CA LEU A 252 -8.37 -0.48 -8.85
C LEU A 252 -9.04 0.71 -9.53
N ILE A 253 -8.23 1.74 -9.78
CA ILE A 253 -8.54 2.82 -10.72
C ILE A 253 -8.26 2.28 -12.13
N GLN A 254 -9.23 2.41 -13.04
CA GLN A 254 -9.04 2.13 -14.46
C GLN A 254 -8.79 3.44 -15.21
N THR A 255 -7.81 3.42 -16.11
CA THR A 255 -7.47 4.56 -16.96
C THR A 255 -7.28 4.11 -18.42
N ASP A 256 -7.54 5.03 -19.37
CA ASP A 256 -7.15 4.85 -20.78
C ASP A 256 -5.77 5.43 -21.10
N ALA A 257 -5.09 6.05 -20.12
CA ALA A 257 -3.68 6.38 -20.25
C ALA A 257 -2.88 5.09 -20.46
N SER A 258 -1.97 5.08 -21.43
CA SER A 258 -1.19 3.89 -21.74
C SER A 258 -0.31 3.48 -20.55
N ILE A 259 -0.66 2.34 -19.95
CA ILE A 259 0.12 1.65 -18.92
C ILE A 259 0.75 0.42 -19.57
N ASN A 260 2.07 0.41 -19.70
CA ASN A 260 2.83 -0.67 -20.34
C ASN A 260 4.02 -1.09 -19.46
N PHE A 261 4.72 -2.16 -19.85
CA PHE A 261 5.99 -2.56 -19.25
C PHE A 261 6.93 -1.35 -19.15
N GLY A 262 7.26 -0.97 -17.92
CA GLY A 262 8.11 0.16 -17.63
C GLY A 262 7.46 1.36 -16.95
N ASN A 263 6.13 1.48 -16.97
CA ASN A 263 5.40 2.47 -16.17
C ASN A 263 4.87 1.88 -14.85
N SER A 264 4.84 0.55 -14.73
CA SER A 264 4.51 -0.15 -13.50
C SER A 264 5.42 0.29 -12.35
N GLY A 265 4.80 0.64 -11.23
CA GLY A 265 5.39 1.22 -10.04
C GLY A 265 5.56 2.74 -10.09
N GLY A 266 5.26 3.39 -11.22
CA GLY A 266 5.23 4.85 -11.38
C GLY A 266 3.90 5.48 -10.97
N PRO A 267 3.82 6.82 -10.90
CA PRO A 267 2.63 7.50 -10.40
C PRO A 267 1.59 7.65 -11.50
N LEU A 268 0.32 7.55 -11.11
CA LEU A 268 -0.83 8.13 -11.80
C LEU A 268 -1.15 9.46 -11.12
N LEU A 269 -1.08 10.56 -11.86
CA LEU A 269 -1.23 11.92 -11.36
C LEU A 269 -2.54 12.54 -11.82
N ASN A 270 -3.16 13.37 -10.97
CA ASN A 270 -4.24 14.26 -11.39
C ASN A 270 -3.69 15.54 -12.04
N ILE A 271 -4.58 16.43 -12.50
CA ILE A 271 -4.22 17.72 -13.13
C ILE A 271 -3.59 18.75 -12.18
N ARG A 272 -3.44 18.43 -10.89
CA ARG A 272 -2.69 19.23 -9.90
C ARG A 272 -1.28 18.70 -9.67
N GLY A 273 -0.90 17.59 -10.31
CA GLY A 273 0.38 16.92 -10.10
C GLY A 273 0.45 16.14 -8.79
N GLU A 274 -0.69 15.84 -8.18
CA GLU A 274 -0.78 14.97 -7.00
C GLU A 274 -0.93 13.51 -7.46
N MET A 275 -0.22 12.61 -6.81
CA MET A 275 -0.35 11.17 -7.03
C MET A 275 -1.69 10.68 -6.49
N ILE A 276 -2.51 10.12 -7.37
CA ILE A 276 -3.81 9.52 -7.06
C ILE A 276 -3.77 7.98 -7.17
N GLY A 277 -2.69 7.41 -7.69
CA GLY A 277 -2.43 5.98 -7.64
C GLY A 277 -1.04 5.57 -8.12
N ILE A 278 -0.74 4.27 -8.00
CA ILE A 278 0.48 3.63 -8.50
C ILE A 278 0.10 2.72 -9.66
N ASN A 279 0.64 2.98 -10.85
CA ASN A 279 0.39 2.17 -12.04
C ASN A 279 0.87 0.75 -11.77
N THR A 280 0.05 -0.28 -11.99
CA THR A 280 0.43 -1.68 -11.72
C THR A 280 0.37 -2.54 -12.98
N ALA A 281 -0.79 -2.56 -13.63
CA ALA A 281 -1.12 -3.58 -14.61
C ALA A 281 -1.87 -3.00 -15.81
N MET A 282 -1.93 -3.82 -16.86
CA MET A 282 -2.74 -3.60 -18.06
C MET A 282 -3.52 -4.86 -18.38
N ASN A 283 -4.65 -4.70 -19.04
CA ASN A 283 -5.30 -5.84 -19.67
C ASN A 283 -4.55 -6.21 -20.96
N GLN A 284 -3.89 -7.37 -21.00
CA GLN A 284 -3.16 -7.80 -22.21
C GLN A 284 -4.07 -8.14 -23.40
N GLN A 285 -5.38 -8.28 -23.17
CA GLN A 285 -6.36 -8.66 -24.18
C GLN A 285 -7.18 -7.47 -24.70
N ALA A 286 -6.97 -6.27 -24.15
CA ALA A 286 -7.71 -5.06 -24.52
C ALA A 286 -6.79 -3.84 -24.58
N GLU A 287 -6.95 -3.02 -25.62
CA GLU A 287 -6.21 -1.77 -25.76
C GLU A 287 -6.79 -0.68 -24.84
N ASN A 288 -5.92 0.22 -24.36
CA ASN A 288 -6.29 1.38 -23.53
C ASN A 288 -7.09 1.02 -22.25
N ILE A 289 -6.74 -0.11 -21.63
CA ILE A 289 -7.23 -0.49 -20.30
C ILE A 289 -6.02 -0.69 -19.38
N GLY A 290 -5.63 0.39 -18.71
CA GLY A 290 -4.62 0.41 -17.66
C GLY A 290 -5.24 0.45 -16.27
N PHE A 291 -4.49 -0.04 -15.29
CA PHE A 291 -4.92 -0.05 -13.89
C PHE A 291 -3.86 0.55 -12.95
N ALA A 292 -4.34 1.28 -11.95
CA ALA A 292 -3.54 1.82 -10.86
C ALA A 292 -4.15 1.48 -9.50
N ILE A 293 -3.28 1.20 -8.53
CA ILE A 293 -3.63 1.02 -7.12
C ILE A 293 -3.96 2.40 -6.54
N PRO A 294 -5.13 2.63 -5.93
CA PRO A 294 -5.52 3.93 -5.38
C PRO A 294 -4.53 4.45 -4.34
N VAL A 295 -4.23 5.76 -4.34
CA VAL A 295 -3.25 6.34 -3.40
C VAL A 295 -3.66 6.20 -1.94
N ASP A 296 -4.95 6.22 -1.63
CA ASP A 296 -5.41 6.01 -0.25
C ASP A 296 -5.12 4.58 0.20
N ARG A 297 -5.28 3.59 -0.70
CA ARG A 297 -4.84 2.22 -0.43
C ARG A 297 -3.33 2.12 -0.30
N VAL A 298 -2.57 2.86 -1.10
CA VAL A 298 -1.11 2.95 -0.92
C VAL A 298 -0.77 3.52 0.45
N ARG A 299 -1.49 4.55 0.94
CA ARG A 299 -1.27 5.13 2.28
C ARG A 299 -1.61 4.15 3.39
N GLU A 300 -2.72 3.41 3.27
CA GLU A 300 -3.08 2.33 4.18
C GLU A 300 -2.05 1.21 4.18
N VAL A 301 -1.62 0.76 3.01
CA VAL A 301 -0.63 -0.31 2.89
C VAL A 301 0.74 0.18 3.33
N LEU A 302 1.11 1.43 3.08
CA LEU A 302 2.34 2.00 3.63
C LEU A 302 2.26 2.12 5.13
N THR A 303 1.11 2.51 5.67
CA THR A 303 0.79 2.38 7.09
C THR A 303 1.06 0.92 7.47
N ASP A 304 0.37 -0.07 6.93
CA ASP A 304 0.53 -1.49 7.29
C ASP A 304 1.93 -2.07 7.09
N ILE A 305 2.68 -1.66 6.06
CA ILE A 305 4.08 -1.99 5.73
C ILE A 305 5.01 -1.34 6.75
N LEU A 306 4.68 -0.13 7.16
CA LEU A 306 5.29 0.56 8.29
C LEU A 306 4.72 0.04 9.63
N PHE A 307 3.72 -0.84 9.62
CA PHE A 307 3.06 -1.39 10.82
C PHE A 307 2.97 -2.93 10.83
N PRO A 308 4.11 -3.62 10.65
CA PRO A 308 4.38 -4.79 11.50
C PRO A 308 5.58 -4.49 12.42
N GLN A 309 6.39 -3.46 12.09
CA GLN A 309 7.66 -3.11 12.73
C GLN A 309 8.10 -1.62 12.61
N ALA A 310 7.47 -0.77 11.78
CA ALA A 310 8.07 0.50 11.32
C ALA A 310 7.43 1.81 11.84
N ARG A 311 6.73 1.76 12.97
CA ARG A 311 7.06 2.73 14.02
C ARG A 311 8.06 2.03 14.92
N LYS A 312 9.36 2.33 14.76
CA LYS A 312 10.37 1.83 15.70
C LYS A 312 9.93 2.10 17.14
N SER A 313 9.30 3.27 17.33
CA SER A 313 8.78 3.77 18.60
C SER A 313 7.25 3.68 18.72
N TRP A 314 6.77 3.07 19.79
CA TRP A 314 5.38 3.07 20.20
C TRP A 314 5.14 4.12 21.30
N LEU A 315 4.12 4.98 21.10
CA LEU A 315 3.80 6.09 21.99
C LEU A 315 2.72 5.73 23.02
N GLY A 316 1.76 4.90 22.64
CA GLY A 316 0.65 4.53 23.53
C GLY A 316 -0.74 5.00 23.12
N PHE A 317 -0.89 5.66 21.98
CA PHE A 317 -2.18 6.16 21.51
C PHE A 317 -2.36 5.98 20.00
N GLU A 318 -3.61 6.02 19.57
CA GLU A 318 -4.00 6.03 18.16
C GLU A 318 -4.68 7.36 17.82
N LEU A 319 -4.51 7.80 16.58
CA LEU A 319 -5.14 9.02 16.10
C LEU A 319 -6.41 8.68 15.33
N SER A 320 -7.36 9.62 15.33
CA SER A 320 -8.53 9.56 14.48
C SER A 320 -8.12 9.47 13.00
N PRO A 321 -8.87 8.72 12.16
CA PRO A 321 -8.55 8.54 10.75
C PRO A 321 -8.77 9.81 9.90
N ASP A 322 -9.11 10.94 10.51
CA ASP A 322 -9.20 12.23 9.84
C ASP A 322 -7.88 13.03 9.95
N ASP A 323 -7.74 14.08 9.14
CA ASP A 323 -6.56 14.95 9.15
C ASP A 323 -6.46 15.89 10.36
N ARG A 324 -7.26 15.66 11.42
CA ARG A 324 -7.31 16.57 12.57
C ARG A 324 -6.29 16.23 13.65
N LEU A 325 -5.63 15.07 13.57
CA LEU A 325 -4.63 14.59 14.54
C LEU A 325 -5.18 14.53 15.97
N ILE A 326 -6.42 14.06 16.13
CA ILE A 326 -7.04 13.89 17.45
C ILE A 326 -6.69 12.50 17.99
N VAL A 327 -6.32 12.40 19.26
CA VAL A 327 -6.16 11.13 19.94
C VAL A 327 -7.53 10.46 20.05
N ASP A 328 -7.74 9.37 19.33
CA ASP A 328 -8.99 8.61 19.30
C ASP A 328 -9.04 7.60 20.44
N SER A 329 -7.93 6.91 20.68
CA SER A 329 -7.79 5.94 21.76
C SER A 329 -6.43 6.05 22.44
N ILE A 330 -6.38 5.72 23.73
CA ILE A 330 -5.12 5.66 24.49
C ILE A 330 -5.04 4.37 25.31
N VAL A 331 -3.90 3.70 25.24
CA VAL A 331 -3.63 2.49 26.02
C VAL A 331 -3.27 2.89 27.45
N ALA A 332 -4.08 2.46 28.42
CA ALA A 332 -3.82 2.70 29.85
C ALA A 332 -2.45 2.14 30.25
N GLY A 333 -1.69 2.87 31.07
CA GLY A 333 -0.33 2.48 31.49
C GLY A 333 0.76 2.64 30.42
N SER A 334 0.41 3.07 29.20
CA SER A 334 1.38 3.41 28.15
C SER A 334 2.20 4.66 28.50
N PRO A 335 3.36 4.88 27.83
CA PRO A 335 4.16 6.09 28.03
C PRO A 335 3.38 7.39 27.88
N ALA A 336 2.57 7.51 26.81
CA ALA A 336 1.73 8.70 26.60
C ALA A 336 0.68 8.89 27.70
N ALA A 337 0.03 7.81 28.14
CA ALA A 337 -0.97 7.87 29.21
C ALA A 337 -0.35 8.31 30.54
N LEU A 338 0.80 7.73 30.90
CA LEU A 338 1.56 8.10 32.10
C LEU A 338 2.06 9.55 32.04
N ALA A 339 2.36 10.05 30.85
CA ALA A 339 2.74 11.44 30.63
C ALA A 339 1.55 12.41 30.56
N GLY A 340 0.32 11.90 30.72
CA GLY A 340 -0.89 12.69 30.87
C GLY A 340 -1.57 13.09 29.57
N ILE A 341 -1.21 12.49 28.42
CA ILE A 341 -2.00 12.59 27.17
C ILE A 341 -3.32 11.84 27.37
N CYS A 342 -4.40 12.31 26.76
CA CYS A 342 -5.73 11.72 26.88
C CYS A 342 -6.45 11.70 25.53
N GLU A 343 -7.49 10.87 25.43
CA GLU A 343 -8.45 10.90 24.31
C GLU A 343 -9.03 12.31 24.13
N GLY A 344 -9.18 12.72 22.86
CA GLY A 344 -9.63 14.06 22.47
C GLY A 344 -8.53 15.13 22.44
N ASP A 345 -7.30 14.84 22.89
CA ASP A 345 -6.18 15.75 22.70
C ASP A 345 -5.81 15.87 21.21
N ARG A 346 -5.56 17.08 20.73
CA ARG A 346 -5.06 17.30 19.38
C ARG A 346 -3.54 17.36 19.38
N ILE A 347 -2.87 16.47 18.66
CA ILE A 347 -1.41 16.53 18.53
C ILE A 347 -1.02 17.66 17.58
N VAL A 348 -0.05 18.47 17.99
CA VAL A 348 0.46 19.62 17.22
C VAL A 348 1.96 19.61 17.05
N ARG A 349 2.69 18.77 17.80
CA ARG A 349 4.13 18.57 17.68
C ARG A 349 4.53 17.17 18.10
N LEU A 350 5.47 16.56 17.38
CA LEU A 350 6.08 15.29 17.74
C LEU A 350 7.61 15.40 17.59
N GLY A 351 8.33 15.24 18.69
CA GLY A 351 9.78 15.50 18.72
C GLY A 351 10.07 16.96 18.39
N GLU A 352 10.96 17.21 17.43
CA GLU A 352 11.32 18.56 16.99
C GLU A 352 10.36 19.11 15.92
N ARG A 353 9.45 18.29 15.38
CA ARG A 353 8.61 18.64 14.23
C ARG A 353 7.22 19.09 14.66
N ALA A 354 6.80 20.26 14.19
CA ALA A 354 5.39 20.63 14.19
C ALA A 354 4.62 19.71 13.23
N VAL A 355 3.42 19.29 13.62
CA VAL A 355 2.60 18.37 12.83
C VAL A 355 1.18 18.91 12.72
N SER A 356 0.65 18.89 11.50
CA SER A 356 -0.66 19.44 11.17
C SER A 356 -1.52 18.53 10.30
N SER A 357 -0.93 17.50 9.69
CA SER A 357 -1.58 16.46 8.90
C SER A 357 -1.12 15.06 9.31
N GLN A 358 -1.87 14.02 8.91
CA GLN A 358 -1.47 12.63 9.17
C GLN A 358 -0.12 12.27 8.55
N ASP A 359 0.13 12.75 7.33
CA ASP A 359 1.41 12.54 6.65
C ASP A 359 2.56 13.14 7.47
N GLU A 360 2.43 14.39 7.95
CA GLU A 360 3.45 15.03 8.80
C GLU A 360 3.66 14.29 10.13
N PHE A 361 2.58 13.81 10.75
CA PHE A 361 2.68 13.02 11.98
C PHE A 361 3.36 11.67 11.72
N LEU A 362 3.02 10.99 10.63
CA LEU A 362 3.66 9.75 10.20
C LEU A 362 5.16 9.99 9.99
N HIS A 363 5.54 11.04 9.25
CA HIS A 363 6.93 11.42 9.04
C HIS A 363 7.67 11.66 10.36
N ALA A 364 7.12 12.49 11.24
CA ALA A 364 7.74 12.76 12.54
C ALA A 364 7.85 11.50 13.40
N SER A 365 6.93 10.55 13.26
CA SER A 365 6.97 9.28 13.99
C SER A 365 8.04 8.32 13.47
N LEU A 366 8.45 8.41 12.20
CA LEU A 366 9.50 7.58 11.62
C LEU A 366 10.89 7.93 12.16
N GLU A 367 11.09 9.18 12.59
CA GLU A 367 12.34 9.68 13.16
C GLU A 367 12.55 9.28 14.64
N LEU A 368 11.52 8.74 15.29
CA LEU A 368 11.59 8.41 16.71
C LEU A 368 12.34 7.11 16.94
N GLU A 369 13.34 7.17 17.82
CA GLU A 369 14.06 5.98 18.29
C GLU A 369 13.40 5.39 19.56
N PRO A 370 13.19 4.06 19.61
CA PRO A 370 12.60 3.41 20.77
C PRO A 370 13.50 3.53 21.99
N HIS A 371 12.88 3.56 23.16
CA HIS A 371 13.57 3.72 24.45
C HIS A 371 14.34 5.04 24.56
N ARG A 372 13.91 6.05 23.80
CA ARG A 372 14.41 7.43 23.88
C ARG A 372 13.28 8.40 24.23
N SER A 373 13.64 9.45 24.95
CA SER A 373 12.69 10.49 25.31
C SER A 373 12.24 11.26 24.07
N VAL A 374 10.93 11.34 23.87
CA VAL A 374 10.30 12.22 22.88
C VAL A 374 9.46 13.27 23.60
N THR A 375 9.40 14.48 23.05
CA THR A 375 8.43 15.48 23.51
C THR A 375 7.28 15.58 22.53
N VAL A 376 6.06 15.41 23.02
CA VAL A 376 4.81 15.54 22.28
C VAL A 376 4.12 16.83 22.70
N GLY A 377 3.87 17.73 21.76
CA GLY A 377 3.04 18.91 21.97
C GLY A 377 1.60 18.61 21.57
N PHE A 378 0.65 18.99 22.43
CA PHE A 378 -0.77 18.72 22.20
C PHE A 378 -1.65 19.86 22.72
N GLN A 379 -2.84 19.96 22.16
CA GLN A 379 -3.85 20.93 22.54
C GLN A 379 -5.03 20.22 23.22
N ARG A 380 -5.34 20.64 24.45
CA ARG A 380 -6.50 20.20 25.21
C ARG A 380 -7.48 21.36 25.35
N GLY A 381 -8.56 21.33 24.59
CA GLY A 381 -9.48 22.46 24.46
C GLY A 381 -8.77 23.69 23.89
N ARG A 382 -8.63 24.76 24.69
CA ARG A 382 -7.91 26.00 24.28
C ARG A 382 -6.47 26.08 24.79
N ARG A 383 -6.02 25.12 25.60
CA ARG A 383 -4.69 25.15 26.21
C ARG A 383 -3.71 24.34 25.36
N GLN A 384 -2.53 24.90 25.13
CA GLN A 384 -1.39 24.15 24.62
C GLN A 384 -0.63 23.54 25.79
N ASN A 385 -0.28 22.27 25.67
CA ASN A 385 0.47 21.50 26.65
C ASN A 385 1.58 20.73 25.94
N GLN A 386 2.51 20.18 26.72
CA GLN A 386 3.53 19.27 26.23
C GLN A 386 3.76 18.16 27.25
N ALA A 387 4.09 16.98 26.74
CA ALA A 387 4.45 15.80 27.53
C ALA A 387 5.78 15.26 27.01
N THR A 388 6.67 14.87 27.91
CA THR A 388 7.94 14.22 27.57
C THR A 388 8.00 12.86 28.22
N PHE A 389 8.29 11.82 27.44
CA PHE A 389 8.34 10.44 27.92
C PHE A 389 9.22 9.58 27.01
N ASP A 390 9.73 8.49 27.56
CA ASP A 390 10.47 7.49 26.79
C ASP A 390 9.51 6.64 25.96
N THR A 391 9.77 6.57 24.66
CA THR A 391 9.02 5.70 23.77
C THR A 391 9.33 4.23 24.07
N TRP A 392 8.41 3.33 23.76
CA TRP A 392 8.70 1.90 23.75
C TRP A 392 9.04 1.44 22.36
N ASP A 393 9.62 0.26 22.20
CA ASP A 393 9.57 -0.40 20.91
C ASP A 393 8.16 -0.96 20.63
N ARG A 394 7.84 -1.21 19.37
CA ARG A 394 6.51 -1.73 19.00
C ARG A 394 6.27 -3.15 19.51
N VAL A 395 7.32 -3.94 19.74
CA VAL A 395 7.20 -5.28 20.32
C VAL A 395 6.67 -5.18 21.74
N ASP A 396 7.26 -4.32 22.56
CA ASP A 396 6.80 -4.03 23.92
C ASP A 396 5.40 -3.43 23.91
N GLY A 397 5.12 -2.46 23.02
CA GLY A 397 3.79 -1.89 22.87
C GLY A 397 2.70 -2.91 22.52
N LEU A 398 2.96 -3.82 21.58
CA LEU A 398 2.02 -4.86 21.18
C LEU A 398 1.77 -5.87 22.30
N LEU A 399 2.84 -6.37 22.93
CA LEU A 399 2.73 -7.32 24.04
C LEU A 399 1.98 -6.69 25.21
N PHE A 400 2.24 -5.41 25.50
CA PHE A 400 1.55 -4.69 26.55
C PHE A 400 0.07 -4.50 26.24
N GLN A 401 -0.27 -4.10 25.01
CA GLN A 401 -1.66 -3.91 24.60
C GLN A 401 -2.47 -5.23 24.60
N ARG A 402 -1.87 -6.33 24.14
CA ARG A 402 -2.55 -7.62 23.95
C ARG A 402 -2.53 -8.52 25.18
N LEU A 403 -1.41 -8.54 25.91
CA LEU A 403 -1.19 -9.42 27.06
C LEU A 403 -1.13 -8.68 28.39
N GLY A 404 -1.06 -7.34 28.38
CA GLY A 404 -0.90 -6.56 29.60
C GLY A 404 0.50 -6.63 30.21
N MET A 405 1.53 -6.97 29.43
CA MET A 405 2.91 -7.02 29.93
C MET A 405 3.96 -6.67 28.88
N THR A 406 5.09 -6.13 29.32
CA THR A 406 6.34 -6.09 28.54
C THR A 406 7.30 -7.15 29.05
N LEU A 407 8.25 -7.54 28.20
CA LEU A 407 9.20 -8.59 28.51
C LEU A 407 10.63 -8.09 28.31
N ARG A 408 11.59 -8.72 29.00
CA ARG A 408 13.02 -8.56 28.78
C ARG A 408 13.66 -9.90 28.47
N GLU A 409 14.59 -9.90 27.52
CA GLU A 409 15.37 -11.10 27.17
C GLU A 409 16.64 -11.18 28.00
N LYS A 410 16.94 -12.37 28.51
CA LYS A 410 18.24 -12.66 29.13
C LYS A 410 18.83 -13.94 28.57
N GLY A 411 20.01 -13.83 27.97
CA GLY A 411 20.77 -14.97 27.47
C GLY A 411 21.47 -15.71 28.60
N TYR A 412 21.38 -17.03 28.60
CA TYR A 412 22.14 -17.94 29.45
C TYR A 412 22.71 -19.08 28.60
N GLY A 413 24.01 -19.00 28.30
CA GLY A 413 24.67 -19.95 27.41
C GLY A 413 24.12 -19.87 25.98
N ARG A 414 23.53 -20.98 25.49
CA ARG A 414 22.88 -21.05 24.15
C ARG A 414 21.38 -20.74 24.18
N ASN A 415 20.80 -20.53 25.36
CA ASN A 415 19.37 -20.33 25.53
C ASN A 415 19.05 -18.87 25.83
N HIS A 416 17.87 -18.43 25.39
CA HIS A 416 17.30 -17.13 25.69
C HIS A 416 16.02 -17.32 26.49
N TRP A 417 15.88 -16.55 27.56
CA TRP A 417 14.75 -16.61 28.48
C TRP A 417 14.04 -15.27 28.53
N LEU A 418 12.72 -15.33 28.68
CA LEU A 418 11.84 -14.16 28.74
C LEU A 418 11.42 -13.92 30.18
N PHE A 419 11.72 -12.73 30.68
CA PHE A 419 11.28 -12.28 31.99
C PHE A 419 10.25 -11.18 31.83
N VAL A 420 9.25 -11.17 32.69
CA VAL A 420 8.31 -10.05 32.78
C VAL A 420 9.06 -8.81 33.25
N ASP A 421 8.91 -7.72 32.51
CA ASP A 421 9.53 -6.43 32.82
C ASP A 421 8.52 -5.46 33.44
N ARG A 422 7.36 -5.28 32.80
CA ARG A 422 6.26 -4.46 33.31
C ARG A 422 4.92 -5.13 33.10
N ILE A 423 3.94 -4.69 33.89
CA ILE A 423 2.57 -5.18 33.87
C ILE A 423 1.62 -3.99 33.81
N SER A 424 0.56 -4.13 33.02
CA SER A 424 -0.58 -3.22 33.01
C SER A 424 -1.53 -3.59 34.13
N ASP A 425 -1.78 -2.65 35.04
CA ASP A 425 -2.81 -2.81 36.08
C ASP A 425 -4.16 -3.17 35.46
N GLY A 426 -4.82 -4.19 36.02
CA GLY A 426 -6.08 -4.74 35.50
C GLY A 426 -5.98 -5.29 34.07
N GLY A 427 -4.78 -5.57 33.55
CA GLY A 427 -4.53 -6.23 32.27
C GLY A 427 -4.51 -7.76 32.39
N PRO A 428 -4.48 -8.51 31.27
CA PRO A 428 -4.51 -9.98 31.32
C PRO A 428 -3.38 -10.61 32.14
N ALA A 429 -2.17 -10.04 32.10
CA ALA A 429 -1.04 -10.44 32.92
C ALA A 429 -1.28 -10.22 34.42
N ASP A 430 -1.88 -9.09 34.79
CA ASP A 430 -2.21 -8.74 36.17
C ASP A 430 -3.35 -9.60 36.72
N GLU A 431 -4.39 -9.85 35.91
CA GLU A 431 -5.49 -10.77 36.23
C GLU A 431 -5.01 -12.20 36.52
N LEU A 432 -3.95 -12.63 35.83
CA LEU A 432 -3.26 -13.90 36.09
C LEU A 432 -2.37 -13.86 37.35
N GLY A 433 -2.04 -12.67 37.87
CA GLY A 433 -1.17 -12.47 39.02
C GLY A 433 0.32 -12.55 38.69
N LEU A 434 0.71 -12.28 37.44
CA LEU A 434 2.11 -12.13 37.05
C LEU A 434 2.76 -10.97 37.81
N GLN A 435 4.08 -11.03 37.97
CA GLN A 435 4.89 -9.98 38.60
C GLN A 435 6.14 -9.71 37.77
N ALA A 436 6.66 -8.48 37.87
CA ALA A 436 7.95 -8.15 37.28
C ALA A 436 9.03 -9.07 37.84
N GLY A 437 9.82 -9.67 36.96
CA GLY A 437 10.83 -10.68 37.32
C GLY A 437 10.40 -12.13 37.09
N ASP A 438 9.11 -12.40 36.89
CA ASP A 438 8.63 -13.75 36.56
C ASP A 438 9.25 -14.24 35.25
N LEU A 439 9.68 -15.51 35.22
CA LEU A 439 10.26 -16.19 34.06
C LEU A 439 9.16 -16.94 33.30
N ILE A 440 9.06 -16.71 31.99
CA ILE A 440 8.12 -17.41 31.11
C ILE A 440 8.88 -18.38 30.19
N PRO A 441 9.02 -19.66 30.57
CA PRO A 441 9.70 -20.68 29.77
C PRO A 441 8.90 -21.13 28.53
N ALA A 442 7.57 -21.12 28.59
CA ALA A 442 6.72 -21.66 27.53
C ALA A 442 5.31 -21.06 27.59
N MET A 443 4.69 -20.95 26.42
CA MET A 443 3.29 -20.56 26.28
C MET A 443 2.57 -21.58 25.40
N ARG A 444 1.28 -21.85 25.67
CA ARG A 444 0.47 -22.82 24.95
C ARG A 444 -0.90 -22.21 24.62
N PRO A 445 -1.20 -21.90 23.35
CA PRO A 445 -2.52 -21.41 22.99
C PRO A 445 -3.57 -22.50 23.18
N LYS A 446 -4.76 -22.21 23.68
CA LYS A 446 -5.90 -23.15 23.66
C LYS A 446 -6.62 -23.13 22.31
N LEU A 447 -5.88 -23.40 21.23
CA LEU A 447 -6.41 -23.48 19.87
C LEU A 447 -6.44 -24.93 19.36
N GLY A 448 -7.65 -25.40 18.97
CA GLY A 448 -7.86 -26.72 18.39
C GLY A 448 -7.83 -27.89 19.39
N ARG A 449 -7.92 -29.14 18.89
CA ARG A 449 -8.06 -30.35 19.72
C ARG A 449 -6.77 -30.82 20.43
N ARG A 450 -5.59 -30.38 19.98
CA ARG A 450 -4.26 -30.71 20.56
C ARG A 450 -3.26 -29.56 20.30
N PRO A 451 -3.29 -28.48 21.07
CA PRO A 451 -2.39 -27.37 20.86
C PRO A 451 -0.94 -27.78 21.14
N LYS A 452 -0.02 -27.37 20.25
CA LYS A 452 1.43 -27.54 20.46
C LYS A 452 1.95 -26.37 21.31
N SER A 453 2.86 -26.66 22.25
CA SER A 453 3.53 -25.61 23.01
C SER A 453 4.44 -24.78 22.10
N TRP A 454 4.40 -23.46 22.30
CA TRP A 454 5.35 -22.55 21.68
C TRP A 454 6.58 -22.45 22.57
N ARG A 455 7.73 -22.90 22.04
CA ARG A 455 9.03 -22.57 22.61
C ARG A 455 9.44 -21.20 22.09
N ILE A 456 9.22 -20.18 22.90
CA ILE A 456 9.46 -18.80 22.54
C ILE A 456 10.80 -18.38 23.12
N HIS A 457 11.74 -18.07 22.25
CA HIS A 457 13.10 -17.69 22.65
C HIS A 457 13.37 -16.19 22.45
N SER A 458 12.40 -15.43 21.91
CA SER A 458 12.51 -13.98 21.76
C SER A 458 11.15 -13.28 21.83
N ARG A 459 11.15 -12.04 22.31
CA ARG A 459 9.99 -11.14 22.40
C ARG A 459 9.40 -10.90 21.03
N THR A 460 10.25 -10.76 20.01
CA THR A 460 9.83 -10.56 18.62
C THR A 460 9.02 -11.75 18.10
N THR A 461 9.46 -12.98 18.39
CA THR A 461 8.73 -14.18 17.96
C THR A 461 7.37 -14.25 18.65
N LEU A 462 7.31 -13.93 19.94
CA LEU A 462 6.03 -13.88 20.67
C LEU A 462 5.11 -12.81 20.10
N ALA A 463 5.62 -11.61 19.86
CA ALA A 463 4.85 -10.51 19.29
C ALA A 463 4.26 -10.89 17.92
N GLN A 464 5.03 -11.55 17.05
CA GLN A 464 4.52 -12.04 15.75
C GLN A 464 3.37 -13.03 15.90
N ILE A 465 3.46 -13.92 16.88
CA ILE A 465 2.40 -14.90 17.16
C ILE A 465 1.16 -14.20 17.70
N VAL A 466 1.32 -13.37 18.74
CA VAL A 466 0.22 -12.68 19.43
C VAL A 466 -0.49 -11.69 18.50
N ALA A 467 0.23 -11.07 17.57
CA ALA A 467 -0.36 -10.20 16.54
C ALA A 467 -1.44 -10.90 15.71
N GLN A 468 -1.32 -12.22 15.52
CA GLN A 468 -2.24 -13.03 14.70
C GLN A 468 -3.37 -13.65 15.51
N LEU A 469 -3.41 -13.46 16.83
CA LEU A 469 -4.44 -14.04 17.68
C LEU A 469 -5.65 -13.12 17.74
N GLU A 470 -6.82 -13.75 17.61
CA GLU A 470 -8.10 -13.09 17.83
C GLU A 470 -8.26 -12.70 19.31
N PRO A 471 -8.89 -11.55 19.60
CA PRO A 471 -9.33 -11.20 20.95
C PRO A 471 -10.09 -12.35 21.62
N GLY A 472 -9.77 -12.60 22.88
CA GLY A 472 -10.41 -13.62 23.70
C GLY A 472 -9.77 -15.01 23.62
N VAL A 473 -8.76 -15.22 22.77
CA VAL A 473 -7.96 -16.46 22.78
C VAL A 473 -7.30 -16.65 24.15
N GLU A 474 -7.42 -17.84 24.70
CA GLU A 474 -6.76 -18.24 25.94
C GLU A 474 -5.36 -18.81 25.66
N ILE A 475 -4.37 -18.39 26.44
CA ILE A 475 -3.00 -18.89 26.40
C ILE A 475 -2.62 -19.39 27.79
N ASP A 476 -2.27 -20.66 27.91
CA ASP A 476 -1.68 -21.22 29.11
C ASP A 476 -0.20 -20.85 29.20
N LEU A 477 0.23 -20.40 30.37
CA LEU A 477 1.61 -20.08 30.67
C LEU A 477 2.12 -21.00 31.76
N ASP A 478 3.34 -21.50 31.53
CA ASP A 478 4.21 -21.96 32.59
C ASP A 478 4.97 -20.73 33.09
N VAL A 479 4.96 -20.46 34.40
CA VAL A 479 5.58 -19.27 35.00
C VAL A 479 6.44 -19.71 36.19
N TYR A 480 7.71 -19.33 36.18
CA TYR A 480 8.60 -19.51 37.33
C TYR A 480 8.80 -18.19 38.05
N ARG A 481 8.61 -18.18 39.37
CA ARG A 481 8.86 -17.03 40.22
C ARG A 481 9.95 -17.37 41.24
N ASP A 482 11.07 -16.65 41.17
CA ASP A 482 12.17 -16.79 42.12
C ASP A 482 11.73 -16.25 43.49
N VAL A 483 11.23 -17.12 44.36
CA VAL A 483 10.70 -16.73 45.68
C VAL A 483 11.79 -16.69 46.74
N ASN A 484 12.91 -17.39 46.53
CA ASN A 484 14.01 -17.51 47.47
C ASN A 484 15.20 -16.57 47.14
N GLY A 485 15.21 -15.96 45.94
CA GLY A 485 16.21 -15.03 45.45
C GLY A 485 17.52 -15.68 44.97
N ASP A 486 17.53 -17.00 44.73
CA ASP A 486 18.74 -17.75 44.38
C ASP A 486 18.94 -17.93 42.86
N ALA A 487 17.96 -17.49 42.06
CA ALA A 487 17.91 -17.58 40.61
C ALA A 487 18.02 -19.02 40.06
N ARG A 488 17.65 -20.02 40.86
CA ARG A 488 17.55 -21.44 40.51
C ARG A 488 16.06 -21.80 40.47
N TYR A 489 15.41 -21.42 39.38
CA TYR A 489 14.00 -21.67 39.11
C TYR A 489 13.64 -23.16 39.20
N ASP A 490 13.23 -23.61 40.38
CA ASP A 490 12.97 -25.02 40.73
C ASP A 490 11.50 -25.40 40.45
N GLU A 491 11.18 -26.69 40.35
CA GLU A 491 9.81 -27.16 40.07
C GLU A 491 8.77 -26.66 41.08
N ASP A 492 9.16 -26.43 42.33
CA ASP A 492 8.30 -25.90 43.39
C ASP A 492 7.96 -24.41 43.21
N GLU A 493 8.68 -23.70 42.32
CA GLU A 493 8.47 -22.29 41.96
C GLU A 493 7.62 -22.12 40.69
N LEU A 494 7.18 -23.22 40.09
CA LEU A 494 6.34 -23.24 38.91
C LEU A 494 4.87 -23.03 39.28
N TYR A 495 4.27 -21.98 38.73
CA TYR A 495 2.83 -21.81 38.69
C TYR A 495 2.33 -21.79 37.24
N GLN A 496 1.18 -22.42 37.02
CA GLN A 496 0.50 -22.46 35.72
C GLN A 496 -0.81 -21.69 35.79
N GLY A 497 -1.08 -20.91 34.76
CA GLY A 497 -2.41 -20.35 34.58
C GLY A 497 -2.65 -19.86 33.17
N THR A 498 -3.86 -19.36 32.94
CA THR A 498 -4.34 -18.98 31.61
C THR A 498 -4.50 -17.46 31.54
N LEU A 499 -3.82 -16.81 30.60
CA LEU A 499 -4.11 -15.41 30.25
C LEU A 499 -5.08 -15.39 29.06
N ARG A 500 -5.93 -14.37 28.98
CA ARG A 500 -6.82 -14.13 27.84
C ARG A 500 -6.35 -12.93 27.02
N VAL A 501 -6.09 -13.16 25.73
CA VAL A 501 -5.63 -12.11 24.80
C VAL A 501 -6.70 -11.03 24.66
N ARG A 502 -6.30 -9.76 24.71
CA ARG A 502 -7.18 -8.62 24.44
C ARG A 502 -7.42 -8.36 22.96
#